data_AF-A0A2D4S001-F1
#
_entry.id   AF-A0A2D4S001-F1
#
_cell.length_a   1.000
_cell.length_b   1.000
_cell.length_c   1.000
_cell.angle_alpha   90.00
_cell.angle_beta   90.00
_cell.angle_gamma   90.00
#
_symmetry.space_group_name_H-M   'P 1'
#
loop_
_entity.id
_entity.type
_entity.pdbx_description
1 polymer ?
#
loop_
_entity_poly.entity_id
_entity_poly.type
_entity_poly.pdbx_seq_one_letter_code
_entity_poly.pdbx_strand_id
1 'polypeptide(L)'
;MFYLPKSSLELTFNLIRHVQPSLALKVRNAAMAIDSGNDQTRTAMDLTEDDVFTIVNHLMQIENQARMGAKADKGRQILASALIADWLTLNLKDS
;
A
#
# COMPACT_ATOMS: atom_id res chain seq x y z
N MET A 1 15.18 7.70 7.22
CA MET A 1 14.53 6.80 6.24
C MET A 1 13.14 6.51 6.81
N PHE A 2 12.09 7.04 6.19
CA PHE A 2 10.72 6.76 6.61
C PHE A 2 10.28 5.45 5.94
N TYR A 3 9.68 4.55 6.71
CA TYR A 3 9.23 3.26 6.23
C TYR A 3 7.72 3.18 6.41
N LEU A 4 7.05 2.52 5.47
CA LEU A 4 5.67 2.13 5.68
C LEU A 4 5.60 1.12 6.83
N PRO A 5 4.73 1.31 7.82
CA PRO A 5 4.47 0.30 8.83
C PRO A 5 4.06 -1.01 8.17
N LYS A 6 4.51 -2.14 8.73
CA LYS A 6 4.11 -3.49 8.27
C LYS A 6 2.59 -3.61 8.12
N SER A 7 1.83 -3.08 9.08
CA SER A 7 0.37 -3.07 9.04
C SER A 7 -0.18 -2.36 7.80
N SER A 8 0.41 -1.24 7.39
CA SER A 8 -0.01 -0.52 6.18
C SER A 8 0.26 -1.34 4.92
N LEU A 9 1.36 -2.10 4.87
CA LEU A 9 1.67 -3.03 3.77
C LEU A 9 0.69 -4.21 3.75
N GLU A 10 0.41 -4.83 4.88
CA GLU A 10 -0.54 -5.94 4.98
C GLU A 10 -1.97 -5.52 4.58
N LEU A 11 -2.40 -4.33 5.01
CA LEU A 11 -3.69 -3.76 4.65
C LEU A 11 -3.73 -3.41 3.15
N THR A 12 -2.64 -2.87 2.60
CA THR A 12 -2.51 -2.63 1.16
C THR A 12 -2.64 -3.94 0.38
N PHE A 13 -1.90 -4.99 0.77
CA PHE A 13 -2.02 -6.32 0.17
C PHE A 13 -3.46 -6.82 0.15
N ASN A 14 -4.15 -6.75 1.29
CA ASN A 14 -5.54 -7.21 1.41
C ASN A 14 -6.49 -6.46 0.47
N LEU A 15 -6.25 -5.18 0.21
CA LEU A 15 -7.07 -4.37 -0.67
C LEU A 15 -6.81 -4.60 -2.16
N ILE A 16 -5.56 -4.82 -2.55
CA ILE A 16 -5.18 -4.90 -3.98
C ILE A 16 -5.01 -6.33 -4.51
N ARG A 17 -4.95 -7.36 -3.65
CA ARG A 17 -4.67 -8.77 -4.04
C ARG A 17 -5.58 -9.34 -5.13
N HIS A 18 -6.80 -8.83 -5.26
CA HIS A 18 -7.76 -9.30 -6.26
C HIS A 18 -7.76 -8.48 -7.55
N VAL A 19 -7.14 -7.29 -7.54
CA VAL A 19 -7.12 -6.36 -8.68
C VAL A 19 -5.76 -6.37 -9.36
N GLN A 20 -4.68 -6.38 -8.58
CA GLN A 20 -3.31 -6.44 -9.08
C GLN A 20 -2.48 -7.48 -8.29
N PRO A 21 -2.64 -8.78 -8.58
CA PRO A 21 -2.03 -9.86 -7.80
C PRO A 21 -0.50 -9.84 -7.77
N SER A 22 0.15 -9.48 -8.88
CA SER A 22 1.62 -9.40 -8.97
C SER A 22 2.18 -8.33 -8.03
N LEU A 23 1.60 -7.14 -8.05
CA LEU A 23 1.97 -6.03 -7.17
C LEU A 23 1.64 -6.33 -5.71
N ALA A 24 0.51 -7.00 -5.46
CA ALA A 24 0.15 -7.45 -4.12
C ALA A 24 1.21 -8.40 -3.54
N LEU A 25 1.75 -9.33 -4.34
CA LEU A 25 2.83 -10.21 -3.90
C LEU A 25 4.10 -9.43 -3.56
N LYS A 26 4.46 -8.40 -4.33
CA LYS A 26 5.57 -7.51 -3.98
C LYS A 26 5.35 -6.82 -2.63
N VAL A 27 4.16 -6.25 -2.41
CA VAL A 27 3.78 -5.61 -1.14
C VAL A 27 3.82 -6.60 0.04
N ARG A 28 3.34 -7.83 -0.15
CA ARG A 28 3.42 -8.89 0.86
C ARG A 28 4.87 -9.24 1.19
N ASN A 29 5.72 -9.40 0.17
CA ASN A 29 7.13 -9.73 0.37
C ASN A 29 7.85 -8.61 1.14
N ALA A 30 7.52 -7.35 0.86
CA ALA A 30 8.02 -6.20 1.61
C ALA A 30 7.57 -6.25 3.09
N ALA A 31 6.31 -6.61 3.37
CA ALA A 31 5.82 -6.77 4.75
C ALA A 31 6.53 -7.91 5.51
N MET A 32 6.80 -9.04 4.85
CA MET A 32 7.49 -10.20 5.46
C MET A 32 8.97 -9.94 5.71
N ALA A 33 9.62 -9.10 4.90
CA ALA A 33 11.01 -8.71 5.10
C ALA A 33 11.20 -7.96 6.43
N ILE A 34 10.19 -7.20 6.89
CA ILE A 34 10.21 -6.47 8.17
C ILE A 34 10.24 -7.44 9.37
N ASP A 35 9.53 -8.56 9.30
CA ASP A 35 9.45 -9.56 10.40
C ASP A 35 10.76 -10.31 10.62
N SER A 36 11.62 -10.39 9.60
CA SER A 36 12.82 -11.24 9.65
C SER A 36 13.97 -10.62 10.45
N GLY A 37 13.74 -9.48 11.12
CA GLY A 37 14.73 -8.83 12.01
C GLY A 37 16.01 -8.39 11.29
N ASN A 38 15.98 -8.33 9.96
CA ASN A 38 17.17 -8.09 9.16
C ASN A 38 17.42 -6.58 9.04
N ASP A 39 17.84 -5.97 10.14
CA ASP A 39 18.16 -4.55 10.28
C ASP A 39 19.29 -4.07 9.33
N GLN A 40 19.93 -5.00 8.58
CA GLN A 40 21.00 -4.71 7.62
C GLN A 40 20.70 -5.13 6.17
N THR A 41 19.49 -5.59 5.86
CA THR A 41 19.01 -5.69 4.48
C THR A 41 17.67 -4.97 4.45
N ARG A 42 17.58 -3.66 4.21
CA ARG A 42 18.06 -3.00 2.98
C ARG A 42 17.89 -3.85 1.71
N THR A 43 17.02 -4.86 1.72
CA THR A 43 16.34 -5.23 0.50
C THR A 43 15.54 -3.98 0.19
N ALA A 44 16.04 -3.19 -0.75
CA ALA A 44 15.24 -2.21 -1.44
C ALA A 44 13.86 -2.84 -1.61
N MET A 45 12.83 -2.18 -1.09
CA MET A 45 11.49 -2.46 -1.56
C MET A 45 11.65 -2.53 -3.09
N ASP A 46 11.49 -3.71 -3.69
CA ASP A 46 11.49 -3.83 -5.17
C ASP A 46 10.15 -3.29 -5.71
N LEU A 47 9.70 -2.22 -5.07
CA LEU A 47 8.62 -1.35 -5.43
C LEU A 47 9.32 -0.14 -6.03
N THR A 48 9.25 -0.07 -7.35
CA THR A 48 9.65 1.11 -8.09
C THR A 48 8.68 2.26 -7.81
N GLU A 49 9.03 3.48 -8.22
CA GLU A 49 8.08 4.60 -8.19
C GLU A 49 6.78 4.27 -8.97
N ASP A 50 6.89 3.56 -10.10
CA ASP A 50 5.75 3.09 -10.89
C ASP A 50 4.86 2.10 -10.10
N ASP A 51 5.48 1.21 -9.32
CA ASP A 51 4.75 0.28 -8.45
C ASP A 51 3.97 1.09 -7.39
N VAL A 52 4.59 2.08 -6.75
CA VAL A 52 3.94 2.95 -5.76
C VAL A 52 2.80 3.75 -6.39
N PHE A 53 3.03 4.35 -7.56
CA PHE A 53 2.00 5.09 -8.30
C PHE A 53 0.80 4.19 -8.63
N THR A 54 1.07 2.96 -9.07
CA THR A 54 0.03 1.96 -9.36
C THR A 54 -0.75 1.57 -8.11
N ILE A 55 -0.07 1.36 -6.97
CA ILE A 55 -0.72 1.08 -5.67
C ILE A 55 -1.66 2.23 -5.29
N VAL A 56 -1.15 3.47 -5.30
CA VAL A 56 -1.94 4.66 -4.93
C VAL A 56 -3.16 4.81 -5.82
N ASN A 57 -3.01 4.65 -7.14
CA ASN A 57 -4.13 4.71 -8.07
C ASN A 57 -5.22 3.67 -7.78
N HIS A 58 -4.83 2.43 -7.47
CA HIS A 58 -5.81 1.41 -7.09
C HIS A 58 -6.49 1.71 -5.76
N LEU A 59 -5.75 2.23 -4.77
CA LEU A 59 -6.35 2.67 -3.51
C LEU A 59 -7.34 3.82 -3.73
N MET A 60 -7.03 4.79 -4.60
CA MET A 60 -7.96 5.86 -4.96
C MET A 60 -9.21 5.34 -5.68
N GLN A 61 -9.07 4.33 -6.55
CA GLN A 61 -10.22 3.66 -7.17
C GLN A 61 -11.09 2.97 -6.11
N ILE A 62 -10.48 2.26 -5.16
CA ILE A 62 -11.18 1.59 -4.07
C ILE A 62 -11.90 2.60 -3.18
N GLU A 63 -11.24 3.71 -2.81
CA GLU A 63 -11.85 4.79 -2.04
C GLU A 63 -13.06 5.37 -2.75
N ASN A 64 -12.92 5.69 -4.05
CA ASN A 64 -14.00 6.24 -4.87
C ASN A 64 -15.18 5.26 -5.00
N GLN A 65 -14.91 3.97 -5.20
CA GLN A 65 -15.95 2.93 -5.24
C GLN A 65 -16.66 2.78 -3.90
N ALA A 66 -15.92 2.81 -2.78
CA ALA A 66 -16.48 2.72 -1.44
C ALA A 66 -17.33 3.95 -1.09
N ARG A 67 -16.97 5.13 -1.61
CA ARG A 67 -17.72 6.39 -1.44
C ARG A 67 -18.98 6.46 -2.29
N MET A 68 -18.92 6.07 -3.56
CA MET A 68 -20.03 6.23 -4.52
C MET A 68 -20.91 4.98 -4.69
N GLY A 69 -20.56 3.87 -4.03
CA GLY A 69 -21.32 2.62 -4.13
C GLY A 69 -22.75 2.73 -3.59
N ALA A 70 -23.65 1.88 -4.10
CA ALA A 70 -25.06 1.82 -3.69
C ALA A 70 -25.27 1.58 -2.18
N LYS A 71 -24.27 1.00 -1.51
CA LYS A 71 -24.11 1.02 -0.05
C LYS A 71 -22.72 1.56 0.24
N ALA A 72 -22.63 2.80 0.71
CA ALA A 72 -21.36 3.41 1.07
C ALA A 72 -20.66 2.58 2.15
N ASP A 73 -19.50 2.02 1.81
CA ASP A 73 -18.64 1.28 2.75
C ASP A 73 -17.64 2.25 3.37
N LYS A 74 -18.10 2.95 4.41
CA LYS A 74 -17.29 3.96 5.11
C LYS A 74 -16.01 3.37 5.69
N GLY A 75 -16.03 2.11 6.13
CA GLY A 75 -14.85 1.45 6.69
C GLY A 75 -13.77 1.26 5.63
N ARG A 76 -14.15 0.72 4.47
CA ARG A 76 -13.23 0.55 3.34
C ARG A 76 -12.75 1.88 2.76
N GLN A 77 -13.61 2.90 2.74
CA GLN A 77 -13.23 4.25 2.34
C GLN A 77 -12.13 4.81 3.26
N ILE A 78 -12.37 4.85 4.58
CA ILE A 78 -11.39 5.39 5.55
C ILE A 78 -10.07 4.64 5.48
N LEU A 79 -10.13 3.31 5.38
CA LEU A 79 -8.94 2.47 5.24
C LEU A 79 -8.14 2.83 3.98
N ALA A 80 -8.80 2.96 2.83
CA ALA A 80 -8.14 3.33 1.58
C ALA A 80 -7.53 4.74 1.66
N SER A 81 -8.26 5.73 2.21
CA SER A 81 -7.76 7.10 2.38
C SER A 81 -6.53 7.16 3.29
N ALA A 82 -6.52 6.40 4.39
CA ALA A 82 -5.37 6.33 5.30
C ALA A 82 -4.13 5.73 4.60
N LEU A 83 -4.32 4.65 3.84
CA LEU A 83 -3.22 4.02 3.11
C LEU A 83 -2.67 4.92 2.00
N ILE A 84 -3.53 5.67 1.30
CA ILE A 84 -3.07 6.67 0.30
C ILE A 84 -2.13 7.69 0.97
N ALA A 85 -2.51 8.22 2.12
CA ALA A 85 -1.67 9.18 2.86
C ALA A 85 -0.33 8.54 3.29
N ASP A 86 -0.36 7.31 3.78
CA ASP A 86 0.84 6.55 4.16
C ASP A 86 1.80 6.38 2.97
N TRP A 87 1.30 5.98 1.79
CA TRP A 87 2.11 5.80 0.57
C TRP A 87 2.63 7.13 0.00
N LEU A 88 1.85 8.20 0.03
CA LEU A 88 2.29 9.52 -0.46
C LEU A 88 3.33 10.16 0.47
N THR A 89 3.24 9.94 1.78
CA THR A 89 4.23 10.44 2.75
C THR A 89 5.61 9.81 2.53
N LEU A 90 5.65 8.60 1.96
CA LEU A 90 6.88 7.93 1.54
C LEU A 90 7.52 8.66 0.34
N ASN A 91 6.74 8.95 -0.71
CA ASN A 91 7.24 9.55 -1.95
C ASN A 91 7.70 11.02 -1.82
N LEU A 92 7.08 11.82 -0.94
CA LEU A 92 7.35 13.27 -0.84
C LEU A 92 8.69 13.64 -0.17
N LYS A 93 9.48 12.67 0.32
CA LYS A 93 10.74 12.94 1.03
C LYS A 93 12.00 12.45 0.31
N ASP A 94 11.83 11.74 -0.81
CA ASP A 94 12.93 11.32 -1.70
C ASP A 94 13.06 12.25 -2.95
N SER A 95 12.20 13.28 -3.05
CA SER A 95 12.26 14.38 -4.05
C SER A 95 12.97 15.61 -3.51
#